data_AF-A0A9X7UWA8-F1
#
_entry.id   AF-A0A9X7UWA8-F1
#
_cell.length_a   1.000
_cell.length_b   1.000
_cell.length_c   1.000
_cell.angle_alpha   90.00
_cell.angle_beta   90.00
_cell.angle_gamma   90.00
#
_symmetry.space_group_name_H-M   'P 1'
#
loop_
_entity.id
_entity.type
_entity.pdbx_description
1 polymer ?
#
loop_
_entity_poly.entity_id
_entity_poly.type
_entity_poly.pdbx_seq_one_letter_code
_entity_poly.pdbx_strand_id
1 'polypeptide(L)'
;MLDYLALEILGGFVPQRTFDFCALQFLNQWLEKEKSYCEMLASPDIETQRLALAKAGGHFRISRNLPTHFEKENNFPRYQPVLDVLKNISEVNLSNVTDVVNKARDQISKHYGDRNVLSLTTKFFWLKFKSPVRIYDKQARIALKTKEGDFTAFNDAFSYQYADCEERIIGACSNLKNVLSYSVQPEMRQDEIEKISSEHWFRERVLDIYLWNLGNT
;
A
#
# COMPACT_ATOMS: atom_id res chain seq x y z
N MET A 1 37.70 34.69 18.23
CA MET A 1 36.35 35.17 18.57
C MET A 1 35.68 35.72 17.31
N LEU A 2 35.57 34.85 16.30
CA LEU A 2 34.86 35.06 15.03
C LEU A 2 34.51 33.65 14.52
N ASP A 3 33.79 32.88 15.35
CA ASP A 3 33.07 31.69 14.88
C ASP A 3 31.60 32.08 14.85
N TYR A 4 31.29 32.77 13.77
CA TYR A 4 29.95 33.03 13.27
C TYR A 4 29.19 31.69 13.20
N LEU A 5 28.06 31.52 13.86
CA LEU A 5 26.75 32.03 13.41
C LEU A 5 26.34 31.62 11.98
N ALA A 6 27.01 30.64 11.35
CA ALA A 6 26.70 30.15 10.01
C ALA A 6 25.94 28.81 9.97
N LEU A 7 25.54 28.25 11.11
CA LEU A 7 24.86 26.95 11.18
C LEU A 7 23.37 27.00 11.55
N GLU A 8 22.82 28.17 11.87
CA GLU A 8 21.40 28.32 12.24
C GLU A 8 20.50 28.92 11.13
N ILE A 9 21.04 29.21 9.93
CA ILE A 9 20.26 29.81 8.81
C ILE A 9 19.86 28.78 7.74
N LEU A 10 20.35 27.54 7.82
CA LEU A 10 19.83 26.44 6.99
C LEU A 10 18.77 25.69 7.79
N GLY A 11 17.59 26.32 7.95
CA GLY A 11 16.37 25.57 8.20
C GLY A 11 16.28 24.50 7.12
N GLY A 12 16.64 23.26 7.48
CA GLY A 12 16.87 22.18 6.54
C GLY A 12 15.68 22.07 5.60
N PHE A 13 15.89 22.36 4.32
CA PHE A 13 14.86 22.17 3.31
C PHE A 13 14.55 20.68 3.26
N VAL A 14 13.48 20.27 3.93
CA VAL A 14 12.92 18.94 3.79
C VAL A 14 12.14 18.94 2.49
N PRO A 15 12.56 18.20 1.45
CA PRO A 15 11.89 18.23 0.17
C PRO A 15 10.44 17.75 0.33
N GLN A 16 9.47 18.64 0.13
CA GLN A 16 8.07 18.28 0.16
C GLN A 16 7.72 17.50 -1.12
N ARG A 17 7.22 16.27 -0.96
CA ARG A 17 6.73 15.48 -2.09
C ARG A 17 5.33 15.95 -2.47
N THR A 18 5.14 16.38 -3.71
CA THR A 18 3.84 16.80 -4.26
C THR A 18 3.01 15.61 -4.69
N PHE A 19 1.71 15.82 -4.96
CA PHE A 19 0.87 14.77 -5.54
C PHE A 19 1.33 14.37 -6.94
N ASP A 20 1.84 15.28 -7.78
CA ASP A 20 2.42 14.92 -9.09
C ASP A 20 3.56 13.92 -8.95
N PHE A 21 4.47 14.19 -8.00
CA PHE A 21 5.57 13.27 -7.70
C PHE A 21 5.04 11.92 -7.22
N CYS A 22 4.07 11.91 -6.30
CA CYS A 22 3.51 10.68 -5.75
C CYS A 22 2.73 9.88 -6.81
N ALA A 23 2.04 10.55 -7.74
CA ALA A 23 1.34 9.91 -8.85
C ALA A 23 2.31 9.22 -9.80
N LEU A 24 3.39 9.90 -10.19
CA LEU A 24 4.43 9.30 -11.05
C LEU A 24 5.16 8.16 -10.31
N GLN A 25 5.47 8.35 -9.03
CA GLN A 25 6.05 7.31 -8.19
C GLN A 25 5.15 6.08 -8.13
N PHE A 26 3.84 6.26 -7.94
CA PHE A 26 2.90 5.14 -7.90
C PHE A 26 2.77 4.45 -9.25
N LEU A 27 2.66 5.21 -10.34
CA LEU A 27 2.62 4.66 -11.69
C LEU A 27 3.81 3.71 -11.93
N ASN A 28 5.01 4.15 -11.57
CA ASN A 28 6.22 3.33 -11.71
C ASN A 28 6.18 2.08 -10.82
N GLN A 29 5.78 2.21 -9.56
CA GLN A 29 5.63 1.06 -8.65
C GLN A 29 4.61 0.02 -9.18
N TRP A 30 3.48 0.52 -9.69
CA TRP A 30 2.43 -0.29 -10.26
C TRP A 30 2.92 -1.07 -11.49
N LEU A 31 3.52 -0.37 -12.46
CA LEU A 31 3.97 -0.96 -13.72
C LEU A 31 5.14 -1.93 -13.55
N GLU A 32 6.07 -1.66 -12.64
CA GLU A 32 7.20 -2.56 -12.40
C GLU A 32 6.81 -3.85 -11.69
N LYS A 33 5.87 -3.76 -10.74
CA LYS A 33 5.71 -4.80 -9.70
C LYS A 33 4.25 -5.10 -9.39
N GLU A 34 3.53 -4.14 -8.81
CA GLU A 34 2.26 -4.43 -8.15
C GLU A 34 1.18 -4.93 -9.12
N LYS A 35 1.18 -4.47 -10.38
CA LYS A 35 0.32 -5.00 -11.44
C LYS A 35 0.48 -6.51 -11.60
N SER A 36 1.72 -6.97 -11.74
CA SER A 36 2.03 -8.40 -11.90
C SER A 36 1.63 -9.22 -10.68
N TYR A 37 1.73 -8.66 -9.47
CA TYR A 37 1.34 -9.36 -8.25
C TYR A 37 -0.17 -9.52 -8.18
N CYS A 38 -0.93 -8.50 -8.57
CA CYS A 38 -2.39 -8.58 -8.68
C CYS A 38 -2.81 -9.65 -9.70
N GLU A 39 -2.19 -9.66 -10.89
CA GLU A 39 -2.48 -10.63 -11.96
C GLU A 39 -2.14 -12.07 -11.53
N MET A 40 -0.98 -12.29 -10.92
CA MET A 40 -0.59 -13.59 -10.39
C MET A 40 -1.51 -14.05 -9.25
N LEU A 41 -1.96 -13.15 -8.38
CA LEU A 41 -2.88 -13.49 -7.30
C LEU A 41 -4.29 -13.83 -7.81
N ALA A 42 -4.68 -13.33 -8.98
CA ALA A 42 -5.93 -13.66 -9.65
C ALA A 42 -5.85 -14.96 -10.49
N SER A 43 -4.66 -15.56 -10.65
CA SER A 43 -4.47 -16.83 -11.35
C SER A 43 -5.30 -17.96 -10.73
N PRO A 44 -5.81 -18.94 -11.50
CA PRO A 44 -6.42 -20.14 -10.94
C PRO A 44 -5.43 -21.08 -10.25
N ASP A 45 -4.13 -20.94 -10.53
CA ASP A 45 -3.07 -21.80 -9.99
C ASP A 45 -2.61 -21.36 -8.59
N ILE A 46 -2.66 -22.29 -7.63
CA ILE A 46 -2.33 -22.05 -6.22
C ILE A 46 -0.85 -21.69 -6.05
N GLU A 47 0.06 -22.32 -6.80
CA GLU A 47 1.50 -22.02 -6.69
C GLU A 47 1.79 -20.59 -7.15
N THR A 48 1.16 -20.17 -8.25
CA THR A 48 1.25 -18.80 -8.78
C THR A 48 0.71 -17.79 -7.77
N GLN A 49 -0.43 -18.07 -7.13
CA GLN A 49 -0.99 -17.22 -6.08
C GLN A 49 -0.04 -17.09 -4.87
N ARG A 50 0.54 -18.21 -4.41
CA ARG A 50 1.50 -18.19 -3.28
C ARG A 50 2.79 -17.46 -3.67
N LEU A 51 3.27 -17.63 -4.89
CA LEU A 51 4.43 -16.91 -5.41
C LEU A 51 4.15 -15.39 -5.48
N ALA A 52 2.92 -14.99 -5.82
CA ALA A 52 2.51 -13.58 -5.78
C ALA A 52 2.65 -13.01 -4.36
N LEU A 53 2.13 -13.71 -3.35
CA LEU A 53 2.23 -13.32 -1.94
C LEU A 53 3.69 -13.27 -1.47
N ALA A 54 4.54 -14.21 -1.91
CA ALA A 54 5.96 -14.22 -1.58
C ALA A 54 6.71 -13.00 -2.17
N LYS A 55 6.48 -12.70 -3.45
CA LYS A 55 7.07 -11.53 -4.12
C LYS A 55 6.59 -10.22 -3.50
N ALA A 56 5.28 -10.08 -3.29
CA ALA A 56 4.68 -8.94 -2.62
C ALA A 56 5.20 -8.77 -1.18
N GLY A 57 5.35 -9.88 -0.45
CA GLY A 57 5.91 -9.87 0.90
C GLY A 57 7.32 -9.28 0.97
N GLY A 58 8.15 -9.61 -0.02
CA GLY A 58 9.49 -9.03 -0.18
C GLY A 58 9.44 -7.56 -0.57
N HIS A 59 8.62 -7.21 -1.57
CA HIS A 59 8.45 -5.84 -2.05
C HIS A 59 8.02 -4.88 -0.93
N PHE A 60 7.00 -5.25 -0.17
CA PHE A 60 6.50 -4.45 0.95
C PHE A 60 7.29 -4.63 2.26
N ARG A 61 8.33 -5.47 2.27
CA ARG A 61 9.16 -5.77 3.46
C ARG A 61 8.37 -6.33 4.65
N ILE A 62 7.31 -7.10 4.37
CA ILE A 62 6.42 -7.72 5.36
C ILE A 62 6.68 -9.22 5.54
N SER A 63 7.55 -9.86 4.75
CA SER A 63 7.84 -11.30 4.87
C SER A 63 8.27 -11.71 6.27
N ARG A 64 9.00 -10.84 6.99
CA ARG A 64 9.46 -11.10 8.38
C ARG A 64 8.33 -11.32 9.38
N ASN A 65 7.10 -10.92 9.04
CA ASN A 65 5.92 -11.14 9.89
C ASN A 65 5.37 -12.57 9.76
N LEU A 66 5.81 -13.34 8.76
CA LEU A 66 5.47 -14.75 8.58
C LEU A 66 6.75 -15.60 8.68
N PRO A 67 7.20 -15.99 9.88
CA PRO A 67 8.42 -16.79 10.03
C PRO A 67 8.32 -18.17 9.37
N THR A 68 9.44 -18.69 8.86
CA THR A 68 9.49 -19.99 8.15
C THR A 68 9.41 -21.21 9.09
N HIS A 69 9.68 -21.06 10.39
CA HIS A 69 9.61 -22.19 11.33
C HIS A 69 8.18 -22.76 11.47
N PHE A 70 7.16 -21.91 11.34
CA PHE A 70 5.76 -22.33 11.34
C PHE A 70 5.40 -23.26 10.17
N GLU A 71 6.17 -23.24 9.08
CA GLU A 71 5.95 -24.18 7.97
C GLU A 71 6.18 -25.63 8.41
N LYS A 72 7.23 -25.84 9.21
CA LYS A 72 7.59 -27.16 9.74
C LYS A 72 6.68 -27.56 10.90
N GLU A 73 6.40 -26.63 11.81
CA GLU A 73 5.60 -26.90 13.01
C GLU A 73 4.14 -27.22 12.68
N ASN A 74 3.57 -26.52 11.70
CA ASN A 74 2.15 -26.63 11.36
C ASN A 74 1.88 -27.36 10.03
N ASN A 75 2.93 -27.86 9.36
CA ASN A 75 2.87 -28.63 8.12
C ASN A 75 2.08 -27.92 6.99
N PHE A 76 2.36 -26.63 6.77
CA PHE A 76 1.79 -25.86 5.65
C PHE A 76 2.85 -25.02 4.91
N PRO A 77 2.69 -24.74 3.61
CA PRO A 77 3.54 -23.78 2.90
C PRO A 77 3.39 -22.37 3.47
N ARG A 78 4.49 -21.61 3.63
CA ARG A 78 4.53 -20.31 4.34
C ARG A 78 3.35 -19.37 4.16
N TYR A 79 2.85 -19.20 2.94
CA TYR A 79 1.81 -18.24 2.59
C TYR A 79 0.42 -18.88 2.43
N GLN A 80 0.30 -20.19 2.64
CA GLN A 80 -0.97 -20.91 2.49
C GLN A 80 -2.06 -20.38 3.45
N PRO A 81 -1.81 -20.17 4.76
CA PRO A 81 -2.84 -19.60 5.64
C PRO A 81 -3.34 -18.22 5.20
N VAL A 82 -2.44 -17.36 4.69
CA VAL A 82 -2.82 -16.05 4.15
C VAL A 82 -3.73 -16.22 2.92
N LEU A 83 -3.37 -17.14 2.02
CA LEU A 83 -4.15 -17.41 0.83
C LEU A 83 -5.54 -17.98 1.15
N ASP A 84 -5.63 -18.87 2.14
CA ASP A 84 -6.91 -19.43 2.59
C ASP A 84 -7.83 -18.35 3.16
N VAL A 85 -7.29 -17.45 3.99
CA VAL A 85 -8.03 -16.29 4.51
C VAL A 85 -8.51 -15.39 3.36
N LEU A 86 -7.64 -15.08 2.39
CA LEU A 86 -8.01 -14.27 1.23
C LEU A 86 -9.12 -14.94 0.41
N LYS A 87 -9.04 -16.25 0.16
CA LYS A 87 -10.03 -17.01 -0.63
C LYS A 87 -11.41 -17.06 0.02
N ASN A 88 -11.45 -17.12 1.35
CA ASN A 88 -12.71 -17.22 2.10
C ASN A 88 -13.47 -15.89 2.23
N ILE A 89 -12.94 -14.79 1.69
CA ILE A 89 -13.60 -13.49 1.68
C ILE A 89 -14.27 -13.29 0.34
N SER A 90 -15.60 -13.21 0.37
CA SER A 90 -16.45 -13.03 -0.81
C SER A 90 -16.50 -11.58 -1.27
N GLU A 91 -16.59 -10.63 -0.34
CA GLU A 91 -16.79 -9.21 -0.66
C GLU A 91 -16.16 -8.30 0.39
N VAL A 92 -15.60 -7.18 -0.06
CA VAL A 92 -15.15 -6.07 0.79
C VAL A 92 -15.76 -4.78 0.25
N ASN A 93 -16.44 -4.03 1.10
CA ASN A 93 -17.06 -2.75 0.76
C ASN A 93 -16.89 -1.74 1.91
N LEU A 94 -17.26 -0.48 1.68
CA LEU A 94 -17.01 0.61 2.63
C LEU A 94 -17.63 0.37 4.01
N SER A 95 -18.74 -0.38 4.08
CA SER A 95 -19.45 -0.65 5.33
C SER A 95 -18.81 -1.76 6.18
N ASN A 96 -18.00 -2.65 5.58
CA ASN A 96 -17.48 -3.84 6.25
C ASN A 96 -15.95 -3.95 6.25
N VAL A 97 -15.24 -3.04 5.56
CA VAL A 97 -13.79 -3.17 5.32
C VAL A 97 -12.98 -3.29 6.61
N THR A 98 -13.34 -2.52 7.65
CA THR A 98 -12.66 -2.54 8.95
C THR A 98 -12.83 -3.89 9.66
N ASP A 99 -14.05 -4.41 9.71
CA ASP A 99 -14.37 -5.70 10.33
C ASP A 99 -13.73 -6.86 9.59
N VAL A 100 -13.79 -6.84 8.25
CA VAL A 100 -13.20 -7.88 7.40
C VAL A 100 -11.68 -7.92 7.56
N VAL A 101 -11.01 -6.75 7.58
CA VAL A 101 -9.56 -6.66 7.80
C VAL A 101 -9.19 -7.13 9.21
N ASN A 102 -9.92 -6.72 10.26
CA ASN A 102 -9.63 -7.13 11.63
C ASN A 102 -9.81 -8.64 11.83
N LYS A 103 -10.90 -9.22 11.31
CA LYS A 103 -11.13 -10.67 11.35
C LYS A 103 -10.02 -11.44 10.62
N ALA A 104 -9.64 -10.97 9.44
CA ALA A 104 -8.57 -11.59 8.66
C ALA A 104 -7.20 -11.47 9.32
N ARG A 105 -6.90 -10.31 9.94
CA ARG A 105 -5.71 -10.10 10.75
C ARG A 105 -5.63 -11.14 11.85
N ASP A 106 -6.72 -11.34 12.59
CA ASP A 106 -6.75 -12.28 13.72
C ASP A 106 -6.62 -13.74 13.25
N GLN A 107 -7.24 -14.09 12.13
CA GLN A 107 -7.09 -15.41 11.50
C GLN A 107 -5.65 -15.68 11.08
N ILE A 108 -5.04 -14.74 10.33
CA ILE A 108 -3.64 -14.84 9.90
C ILE A 108 -2.73 -14.93 11.13
N SER A 109 -2.88 -14.03 12.09
CA SER A 109 -2.03 -13.92 13.29
C SER A 109 -1.90 -15.25 14.04
N LYS A 110 -3.01 -15.97 14.23
CA LYS A 110 -3.05 -17.28 14.91
C LYS A 110 -2.15 -18.34 14.26
N HIS A 111 -2.02 -18.33 12.93
CA HIS A 111 -1.17 -19.28 12.21
C HIS A 111 0.33 -18.99 12.36
N TYR A 112 0.69 -17.80 12.84
CA TYR A 112 2.09 -17.36 12.96
C TYR A 112 2.44 -16.89 14.38
N GLY A 113 1.82 -17.47 15.41
CA GLY A 113 2.16 -17.24 16.81
C GLY A 113 1.72 -15.88 17.34
N ASP A 114 0.49 -15.48 17.04
CA ASP A 114 -0.17 -14.27 17.57
C ASP A 114 0.60 -12.97 17.31
N ARG A 115 1.30 -12.91 16.16
CA ARG A 115 2.11 -11.75 15.77
C ARG A 115 1.24 -10.59 15.29
N ASN A 116 1.74 -9.37 15.44
CA ASN A 116 1.13 -8.20 14.80
C ASN A 116 1.31 -8.28 13.27
N VAL A 117 0.21 -8.52 12.57
CA VAL A 117 0.17 -8.69 11.11
C VAL A 117 -0.72 -7.66 10.41
N LEU A 118 -1.20 -6.60 11.09
CA LEU A 118 -2.16 -5.64 10.50
C LEU A 118 -1.64 -5.00 9.20
N SER A 119 -0.39 -4.54 9.19
CA SER A 119 0.23 -3.96 8.00
C SER A 119 0.35 -4.99 6.86
N LEU A 120 0.67 -6.24 7.20
CA LEU A 120 0.75 -7.33 6.23
C LEU A 120 -0.63 -7.65 5.65
N THR A 121 -1.64 -7.78 6.50
CA THR A 121 -3.02 -8.08 6.11
C THR A 121 -3.53 -7.04 5.13
N THR A 122 -3.42 -5.76 5.44
CA THR A 122 -3.91 -4.69 4.56
C THR A 122 -3.17 -4.62 3.21
N LYS A 123 -1.86 -4.88 3.19
CA LYS A 123 -1.08 -4.93 1.93
C LYS A 123 -1.49 -6.09 1.03
N PHE A 124 -1.70 -7.30 1.57
CA PHE A 124 -2.18 -8.42 0.77
C PHE A 124 -3.66 -8.27 0.36
N PHE A 125 -4.48 -7.65 1.20
CA PHE A 125 -5.87 -7.38 0.88
C PHE A 125 -5.98 -6.35 -0.25
N TRP A 126 -5.14 -5.31 -0.24
CA TRP A 126 -5.12 -4.34 -1.32
C TRP A 126 -4.74 -4.99 -2.66
N LEU A 127 -3.82 -5.96 -2.69
CA LEU A 127 -3.51 -6.69 -3.94
C LEU A 127 -4.70 -7.48 -4.50
N LYS A 128 -5.59 -7.99 -3.63
CA LYS A 128 -6.78 -8.74 -4.05
C LYS A 128 -7.97 -7.84 -4.40
N PHE A 129 -8.29 -6.90 -3.53
CA PHE A 129 -9.53 -6.12 -3.58
C PHE A 129 -9.30 -4.68 -4.07
N LYS A 130 -8.09 -4.16 -3.92
CA LYS A 130 -7.74 -2.74 -4.11
C LYS A 130 -8.61 -1.84 -3.24
N SER A 131 -9.60 -1.17 -3.79
CA SER A 131 -10.53 -0.33 -3.04
C SER A 131 -11.70 -1.17 -2.50
N PRO A 132 -12.18 -0.95 -1.25
CA PRO A 132 -11.84 0.14 -0.34
C PRO A 132 -10.74 -0.18 0.69
N VAL A 133 -9.89 -1.17 0.44
CA VAL A 133 -8.83 -1.55 1.38
C VAL A 133 -7.69 -0.54 1.31
N ARG A 134 -7.36 0.10 2.43
CA ARG A 134 -6.19 0.99 2.53
C ARG A 134 -5.01 0.29 3.17
N ILE A 135 -3.82 0.60 2.70
CA ILE A 135 -2.59 0.01 3.22
C ILE A 135 -2.26 0.66 4.56
N TYR A 136 -2.39 -0.12 5.63
CA TYR A 136 -1.98 0.32 6.95
C TYR A 136 -0.45 0.28 7.04
N ASP A 137 0.17 1.46 6.95
CA ASP A 137 1.61 1.64 6.99
C ASP A 137 2.04 2.51 8.17
N LYS A 138 3.21 2.25 8.74
CA LYS A 138 3.70 2.99 9.91
C LYS A 138 3.83 4.47 9.60
N GLN A 139 4.39 4.83 8.45
CA GLN A 139 4.57 6.22 8.07
C GLN A 139 3.22 6.90 7.84
N ALA A 140 2.34 6.29 7.04
CA ALA A 140 1.02 6.87 6.78
C ALA A 140 0.20 7.07 8.07
N ARG A 141 0.28 6.12 9.01
CA ARG A 141 -0.35 6.24 10.33
C ARG A 141 0.20 7.42 11.13
N ILE A 142 1.53 7.64 11.11
CA ILE A 142 2.15 8.79 11.77
C ILE A 142 1.65 10.09 11.16
N ALA A 143 1.59 10.18 9.83
CA ALA A 143 1.08 11.36 9.12
C ALA A 143 -0.38 11.66 9.47
N LEU A 144 -1.22 10.61 9.59
CA LEU A 144 -2.62 10.72 9.98
C LEU A 144 -2.84 10.87 11.50
N LYS A 145 -1.77 10.80 12.31
CA LYS A 145 -1.80 10.93 13.77
C LYS A 145 -2.74 9.93 14.47
N THR A 146 -2.84 8.72 13.92
CA THR A 146 -3.71 7.67 14.49
C THR A 146 -2.95 6.71 15.40
N LYS A 147 -3.67 6.10 16.33
CA LYS A 147 -3.11 5.17 17.32
C LYS A 147 -2.60 3.90 16.64
N GLU A 148 -1.48 3.37 17.14
CA GLU A 148 -0.96 2.08 16.67
C GLU A 148 -1.96 0.94 16.93
N GLY A 149 -2.23 0.15 15.89
CA GLY A 149 -3.12 -1.00 15.90
C GLY A 149 -4.59 -0.65 15.60
N ASP A 150 -4.93 0.63 15.53
CA ASP A 150 -6.30 1.10 15.33
C ASP A 150 -6.59 1.31 13.83
N PHE A 151 -6.98 0.22 13.17
CA PHE A 151 -7.29 0.27 11.74
C PHE A 151 -8.54 1.11 11.45
N THR A 152 -9.53 1.13 12.34
CA THR A 152 -10.75 1.92 12.16
C THR A 152 -10.43 3.41 12.16
N ALA A 153 -9.71 3.89 13.18
CA ALA A 153 -9.30 5.29 13.23
C ALA A 153 -8.39 5.67 12.04
N PHE A 154 -7.48 4.78 11.64
CA PHE A 154 -6.67 4.97 10.43
C PHE A 154 -7.53 5.11 9.18
N ASN A 155 -8.52 4.22 9.01
CA ASN A 155 -9.42 4.23 7.87
C ASN A 155 -10.24 5.53 7.84
N ASP A 156 -10.82 5.96 8.95
CA ASP A 156 -11.61 7.19 9.00
C ASP A 156 -10.77 8.43 8.70
N ALA A 157 -9.57 8.53 9.30
CA ALA A 157 -8.64 9.62 9.05
C ALA A 157 -8.17 9.66 7.59
N PHE A 158 -7.96 8.48 6.98
CA PHE A 158 -7.62 8.40 5.56
C PHE A 158 -8.78 8.89 4.68
N SER A 159 -10.03 8.48 4.96
CA SER A 159 -11.21 8.96 4.22
C SER A 159 -11.31 10.48 4.26
N TYR A 160 -11.16 11.06 5.45
CA TYR A 160 -11.19 12.50 5.64
C TYR A 160 -10.08 13.19 4.85
N GLN A 161 -8.85 12.69 4.96
CA GLN A 161 -7.71 13.27 4.26
C GLN A 161 -7.84 13.14 2.74
N TYR A 162 -8.37 12.03 2.24
CA TYR A 162 -8.64 11.84 0.81
C TYR A 162 -9.65 12.86 0.31
N ALA A 163 -10.78 13.01 0.99
CA ALA A 163 -11.80 14.00 0.63
C ALA A 163 -11.24 15.44 0.62
N ASP A 164 -10.38 15.80 1.58
CA ASP A 164 -9.72 17.11 1.64
C ASP A 164 -8.78 17.39 0.46
N CYS A 165 -8.21 16.35 -0.16
CA CYS A 165 -7.21 16.50 -1.20
C CYS A 165 -7.60 15.91 -2.57
N GLU A 166 -8.83 15.44 -2.72
CA GLU A 166 -9.28 14.67 -3.88
C GLU A 166 -9.05 15.41 -5.20
N GLU A 167 -9.47 16.67 -5.30
CA GLU A 167 -9.27 17.49 -6.51
C GLU A 167 -7.79 17.62 -6.91
N ARG A 168 -6.88 17.75 -5.93
CA ARG A 168 -5.43 17.83 -6.19
C ARG A 168 -4.88 16.49 -6.67
N ILE A 169 -5.37 15.39 -6.11
CA ILE A 169 -4.99 14.04 -6.53
C ILE A 169 -5.48 13.77 -7.95
N ILE A 170 -6.73 14.14 -8.27
CA ILE A 170 -7.30 14.03 -9.61
C ILE A 170 -6.45 14.82 -10.60
N GLY A 171 -6.14 16.08 -10.30
CA GLY A 171 -5.27 16.92 -11.13
C GLY A 171 -3.90 16.28 -11.40
N ALA A 172 -3.25 15.78 -10.34
CA ALA A 172 -1.95 15.09 -10.46
C ALA A 172 -2.04 13.81 -11.31
N CYS A 173 -3.10 13.01 -11.14
CA CYS A 173 -3.31 11.79 -11.91
C CYS A 173 -3.60 12.08 -13.40
N SER A 174 -4.35 13.14 -13.70
CA SER A 174 -4.59 13.60 -15.07
C SER A 174 -3.34 14.17 -15.74
N ASN A 175 -2.40 14.71 -14.96
CA ASN A 175 -1.14 15.24 -15.46
C ASN A 175 -0.10 14.16 -15.85
N LEU A 176 -0.32 12.89 -15.46
CA LEU A 176 0.63 11.79 -15.73
C LEU A 176 0.98 11.63 -17.20
N LYS A 177 0.04 11.88 -18.12
CA LYS A 177 0.30 11.81 -19.57
C LYS A 177 1.36 12.80 -20.06
N ASN A 178 1.53 13.93 -19.36
CA ASN A 178 2.52 14.95 -19.70
C ASN A 178 3.92 14.61 -19.18
N VAL A 179 4.02 13.67 -18.24
CA VAL A 179 5.28 13.24 -17.61
C VAL A 179 5.60 11.77 -17.88
N LEU A 180 4.92 11.17 -18.86
CA LEU A 180 5.05 9.75 -19.18
C LEU A 180 6.48 9.35 -19.57
N SER A 181 7.22 10.26 -20.21
CA SER A 181 8.62 10.05 -20.60
C SER A 181 9.55 9.75 -19.42
N TYR A 182 9.12 10.05 -18.19
CA TYR A 182 9.83 9.74 -16.94
C TYR A 182 9.35 8.45 -16.27
N SER A 183 8.44 7.71 -16.89
CA SER A 183 7.96 6.43 -16.38
C SER A 183 8.88 5.28 -16.77
N VAL A 184 8.67 4.13 -16.14
CA VAL A 184 9.33 2.86 -16.49
C VAL A 184 8.85 2.26 -17.81
N GLN A 185 7.76 2.78 -18.39
CA GLN A 185 7.24 2.39 -19.70
C GLN A 185 6.88 3.65 -20.51
N PRO A 186 7.88 4.41 -21.01
CA PRO A 186 7.66 5.69 -21.66
C PRO A 186 6.85 5.60 -22.97
N GLU A 187 6.80 4.41 -23.57
CA GLU A 187 6.05 4.12 -24.81
C GLU A 187 4.60 3.65 -24.56
N MET A 188 4.13 3.63 -23.30
CA MET A 188 2.75 3.29 -22.98
C MET A 188 1.78 4.28 -23.67
N ARG A 189 0.63 3.80 -24.15
CA ARG A 189 -0.30 4.70 -24.82
C ARG A 189 -0.98 5.63 -23.81
N GLN A 190 -1.25 6.87 -24.24
CA GLN A 190 -1.85 7.88 -23.37
C GLN A 190 -3.21 7.45 -22.80
N ASP A 191 -4.04 6.79 -23.62
CA ASP A 191 -5.34 6.27 -23.21
C ASP A 191 -5.24 5.19 -22.13
N GLU A 192 -4.18 4.39 -22.12
CA GLU A 192 -3.93 3.38 -21.09
C GLU A 192 -3.60 4.01 -19.73
N ILE A 193 -2.83 5.11 -19.75
CA ILE A 193 -2.47 5.86 -18.53
C ILE A 193 -3.68 6.60 -17.99
N GLU A 194 -4.42 7.29 -18.85
CA GLU A 194 -5.64 7.99 -18.45
C GLU A 194 -6.66 7.02 -17.86
N LYS A 195 -6.83 5.85 -18.50
CA LYS A 195 -7.69 4.80 -17.97
C LYS A 195 -7.27 4.39 -16.57
N ILE A 196 -6.02 4.01 -16.36
CA ILE A 196 -5.59 3.50 -15.05
C ILE A 196 -5.52 4.57 -13.97
N SER A 197 -5.06 5.79 -14.30
CA SER A 197 -4.93 6.88 -13.32
C SER A 197 -6.29 7.50 -12.95
N SER A 198 -7.32 7.24 -13.77
CA SER A 198 -8.70 7.63 -13.44
C SER A 198 -9.36 6.71 -12.41
N GLU A 199 -8.83 5.51 -12.19
CA GLU A 199 -9.38 4.55 -11.24
C GLU A 199 -9.30 5.07 -9.79
N HIS A 200 -10.37 4.88 -9.03
CA HIS A 200 -10.43 5.36 -7.64
C HIS A 200 -9.32 4.76 -6.76
N TRP A 201 -9.07 3.45 -6.89
CA TRP A 201 -8.01 2.78 -6.16
C TRP A 201 -6.61 3.33 -6.48
N PHE A 202 -6.39 3.83 -7.70
CA PHE A 202 -5.12 4.41 -8.09
C PHE A 202 -4.90 5.73 -7.35
N ARG A 203 -5.94 6.56 -7.31
CA ARG A 203 -5.96 7.85 -6.59
C ARG A 203 -5.77 7.66 -5.08
N GLU A 204 -6.42 6.67 -4.48
CA GLU A 204 -6.18 6.32 -3.07
C GLU A 204 -4.70 5.95 -2.84
N ARG A 205 -4.07 5.22 -3.76
CA ARG A 205 -2.64 4.89 -3.64
C ARG A 205 -1.69 6.06 -3.82
N VAL A 206 -2.06 7.07 -4.62
CA VAL A 206 -1.33 8.34 -4.65
C VAL A 206 -1.32 8.99 -3.28
N LEU A 207 -2.46 8.98 -2.57
CA LEU A 207 -2.52 9.47 -1.18
C LEU A 207 -1.67 8.64 -0.23
N ASP A 208 -1.70 7.30 -0.34
CA ASP A 208 -0.86 6.44 0.51
C ASP A 208 0.63 6.79 0.36
N ILE A 209 1.13 7.01 -0.87
CA ILE A 209 2.53 7.41 -1.10
C ILE A 209 2.80 8.79 -0.52
N TYR A 210 1.87 9.73 -0.67
CA TYR A 210 2.00 11.06 -0.11
C TYR A 210 2.11 11.01 1.42
N LEU A 211 1.20 10.30 2.08
CA LEU A 211 1.19 10.10 3.54
C LEU A 211 2.44 9.35 4.02
N TRP A 212 2.92 8.38 3.24
CA TRP A 212 4.17 7.67 3.55
C TRP A 212 5.37 8.62 3.57
N ASN A 213 5.45 9.56 2.63
CA ASN A 213 6.51 10.56 2.61
C ASN A 213 6.36 11.57 3.75
N LEU A 214 5.14 12.01 4.07
CA LEU A 214 4.88 12.93 5.18
C LEU A 214 5.20 12.31 6.55
N GLY A 215 4.96 11.02 6.74
CA GLY A 215 5.26 10.34 8.00
C GLY A 215 6.73 9.95 8.17
N ASN A 216 7.57 10.26 7.18
CA ASN A 216 9.02 10.02 7.18
C ASN A 216 9.84 11.27 7.52
N THR A 217 9.17 12.39 7.82
CA THR A 217 9.77 13.65 8.30
C THR A 217 9.61 13.77 9.80
#